data_AF-A0A7H9BM42-F1
#
_entry.id   AF-A0A7H9BM42-F1
#
_cell.length_a   1.000
_cell.length_b   1.000
_cell.length_c   1.000
_cell.angle_alpha   90.00
_cell.angle_beta   90.00
_cell.angle_gamma   90.00
#
_symmetry.space_group_name_H-M   'P 1'
#
loop_
_entity.id
_entity.type
_entity.pdbx_description
1 polymer ?
#
loop_
_entity_poly.entity_id
_entity_poly.type
_entity_poly.pdbx_seq_one_letter_code
_entity_poly.pdbx_strand_id
1 'polypeptide(L)'
;MSLSRILWLAAAVLALLLALGYQQGLLNLANKSAPIERIACPDLQAGCQFQLNKQQFWVQSEQAIGGNQLFTVLLKGSAKQVLGSWQMQGMDMGPNQYRFIQEGSDRWRAKMALPMCTASRQDWLFVVTVDQQTVELALTIKNK
;
A
#
# COMPACT_ATOMS: atom_id res chain seq x y z
N MET A 1 -22.28 -53.46 3.68
CA MET A 1 -21.03 -52.67 3.72
C MET A 1 -20.91 -52.10 5.13
N SER A 2 -19.87 -52.44 5.91
CA SER A 2 -19.80 -52.04 7.32
C SER A 2 -19.72 -50.51 7.45
N LEU A 3 -20.40 -49.93 8.43
CA LEU A 3 -20.48 -48.48 8.70
C LEU A 3 -19.08 -47.81 8.71
N SER A 4 -18.07 -48.56 9.19
CA SER A 4 -16.66 -48.15 9.19
C SER A 4 -16.12 -47.87 7.78
N ARG A 5 -16.43 -48.69 6.78
CA ARG A 5 -15.95 -48.49 5.40
C ARG A 5 -16.52 -47.23 4.75
N ILE A 6 -17.78 -46.90 5.05
CA ILE A 6 -18.41 -45.68 4.55
C ILE A 6 -17.75 -44.44 5.16
N LEU A 7 -17.42 -44.49 6.45
CA LEU A 7 -16.74 -43.40 7.15
C LEU A 7 -15.34 -43.12 6.56
N TRP A 8 -14.57 -44.17 6.29
CA TRP A 8 -13.24 -44.05 5.68
C TRP A 8 -13.28 -43.53 4.24
N LEU A 9 -14.28 -43.95 3.45
CA LEU A 9 -14.47 -43.43 2.09
C LEU A 9 -14.84 -41.94 2.11
N ALA A 10 -15.73 -41.52 3.00
CA ALA A 10 -16.11 -40.11 3.14
C ALA A 10 -14.90 -39.25 3.56
N ALA A 11 -14.08 -39.73 4.49
CA ALA A 11 -12.86 -39.04 4.92
C ALA A 11 -11.83 -38.91 3.78
N ALA A 12 -11.65 -39.96 2.99
CA ALA A 12 -10.73 -39.95 1.84
C ALA A 12 -11.19 -38.97 0.75
N VAL A 13 -12.50 -38.93 0.46
CA VAL A 13 -13.07 -37.97 -0.51
C VAL A 13 -12.92 -36.54 -0.02
N LEU A 14 -13.19 -36.27 1.27
CA LEU A 14 -13.01 -34.94 1.84
C LEU A 14 -11.54 -34.49 1.79
N ALA A 15 -10.60 -35.38 2.13
CA ALA A 15 -9.17 -35.10 2.03
C ALA A 15 -8.73 -34.82 0.58
N LEU A 16 -9.28 -35.56 -0.39
CA LEU A 16 -8.99 -35.35 -1.81
C LEU A 16 -9.52 -34.01 -2.30
N LEU A 17 -10.74 -33.62 -1.91
CA LEU A 17 -11.33 -32.33 -2.26
C LEU A 17 -10.54 -31.16 -1.65
N LEU A 18 -10.08 -31.30 -0.40
CA LEU A 18 -9.21 -30.32 0.24
C LEU A 18 -7.85 -30.21 -0.45
N ALA A 19 -7.24 -31.34 -0.83
CA ALA A 19 -5.97 -31.35 -1.57
C ALA A 19 -6.09 -30.66 -2.94
N LEU A 20 -7.17 -30.95 -3.68
CA LEU A 20 -7.46 -30.32 -4.97
C LEU A 20 -7.73 -28.82 -4.84
N GLY A 21 -8.51 -28.40 -3.83
CA GLY A 21 -8.77 -26.99 -3.54
C GLY A 21 -7.51 -26.21 -3.13
N TYR A 22 -6.56 -26.86 -2.45
CA TYR A 22 -5.27 -26.26 -2.10
C TYR A 22 -4.37 -26.08 -3.32
N GLN A 23 -4.28 -27.10 -4.19
CA GLN A 23 -3.48 -27.03 -5.42
C GLN A 23 -3.97 -25.96 -6.40
N GLN A 24 -5.29 -25.77 -6.50
CA GLN A 24 -5.90 -24.76 -7.38
C GLN A 24 -5.88 -23.35 -6.81
N GLY A 25 -5.32 -23.12 -5.62
CA GLY A 25 -5.25 -21.80 -5.00
C GLY A 25 -6.55 -21.34 -4.34
N LEU A 26 -7.65 -22.11 -4.45
CA LEU A 26 -8.95 -21.79 -3.86
C LEU A 26 -8.93 -21.82 -2.32
N LEU A 27 -8.13 -22.71 -1.74
CA LEU A 27 -7.89 -22.82 -0.30
C LEU A 27 -6.55 -22.21 0.13
N ASN A 28 -5.86 -21.53 -0.78
CA ASN A 28 -4.58 -20.92 -0.48
C ASN A 28 -4.83 -19.58 0.24
N LEU A 29 -4.83 -19.65 1.57
CA LEU A 29 -4.95 -18.50 2.47
C LEU A 29 -3.72 -17.57 2.44
N ALA A 30 -2.69 -17.90 1.64
CA ALA A 30 -1.61 -16.96 1.39
C ALA A 30 -2.18 -15.82 0.53
N ASN A 31 -2.35 -14.65 1.16
CA ASN A 31 -2.55 -13.40 0.44
C ASN A 31 -1.43 -13.25 -0.58
N LYS A 32 -1.70 -13.58 -1.84
CA LYS A 32 -0.87 -13.20 -2.98
C LYS A 32 -1.01 -11.68 -3.11
N SER A 33 -0.27 -10.95 -2.27
CA SER A 33 -0.07 -9.52 -2.46
C SER A 33 0.57 -9.36 -3.82
N ALA A 34 -0.15 -8.70 -4.75
CA ALA A 34 0.44 -8.30 -6.01
C ALA A 34 1.72 -7.48 -5.70
N PRO A 35 2.80 -7.65 -6.48
CA PRO A 35 4.01 -6.87 -6.28
C PRO A 35 3.66 -5.39 -6.40
N ILE A 36 3.87 -4.64 -5.31
CA ILE A 36 3.64 -3.21 -5.26
C ILE A 36 4.72 -2.55 -6.12
N GLU A 37 4.30 -1.75 -7.11
CA GLU A 37 5.23 -1.02 -7.95
C GLU A 37 5.94 0.05 -7.13
N ARG A 38 7.27 0.10 -7.23
CA ARG A 38 8.10 1.09 -6.54
C ARG A 38 8.72 2.07 -7.53
N ILE A 39 8.50 3.35 -7.30
CA ILE A 39 8.93 4.45 -8.17
C ILE A 39 9.89 5.35 -7.42
N ALA A 40 11.02 5.68 -8.03
CA ALA A 40 11.96 6.62 -7.46
C ALA A 40 11.38 8.04 -7.48
N CYS A 41 11.22 8.64 -6.30
CA CYS A 41 10.74 10.00 -6.10
C CYS A 41 11.60 10.68 -5.02
N PRO A 42 12.87 11.01 -5.32
CA PRO A 42 13.82 11.47 -4.30
C PRO A 42 13.37 12.75 -3.58
N ASP A 43 12.67 13.63 -4.29
CA ASP A 43 12.15 14.89 -3.78
C ASP A 43 10.66 15.05 -4.10
N LEU A 44 9.80 14.88 -3.08
CA LEU A 44 8.36 15.07 -3.23
C LEU A 44 7.98 16.53 -3.42
N GLN A 45 8.81 17.48 -3.00
CA GLN A 45 8.51 18.91 -3.16
C GLN A 45 8.66 19.33 -4.62
N ALA A 46 9.61 18.73 -5.36
CA ALA A 46 9.71 18.88 -6.81
C ALA A 46 8.52 18.24 -7.55
N GLY A 47 7.89 17.25 -6.92
CA GLY A 47 6.73 16.53 -7.44
C GLY A 47 7.12 15.36 -8.34
N CYS A 48 6.32 14.31 -8.28
CA CYS A 48 6.58 13.04 -8.95
C CYS A 48 5.36 12.58 -9.74
N GLN A 49 5.62 11.94 -10.86
CA GLN A 49 4.61 11.36 -11.73
C GLN A 49 4.65 9.84 -11.63
N PHE A 50 3.47 9.23 -11.59
CA PHE A 50 3.35 7.77 -11.62
C PHE A 50 2.08 7.35 -12.35
N GLN A 51 2.02 6.08 -12.75
CA GLN A 51 0.84 5.51 -13.38
C GLN A 51 0.27 4.39 -12.51
N LEU A 52 -1.05 4.40 -12.34
CA LEU A 52 -1.81 3.31 -11.76
C LEU A 52 -2.97 2.99 -12.69
N ASN A 53 -3.16 1.73 -13.07
CA ASN A 53 -4.22 1.32 -14.02
C ASN A 53 -4.23 2.10 -15.35
N LYS A 54 -3.06 2.48 -15.88
CA LYS A 54 -2.91 3.33 -17.08
C LYS A 54 -3.45 4.77 -16.92
N GLN A 55 -3.81 5.17 -15.71
CA GLN A 55 -4.12 6.55 -15.37
C GLN A 55 -2.87 7.23 -14.82
N GLN A 56 -2.64 8.46 -15.27
CA GLN A 56 -1.51 9.27 -14.81
C GLN A 56 -1.89 10.00 -13.53
N PHE A 57 -1.01 9.93 -12.55
CA PHE A 57 -1.09 10.70 -11.31
C PHE A 57 0.15 11.57 -11.16
N TRP A 58 -0.02 12.67 -10.45
CA TRP A 58 1.06 13.54 -10.01
C TRP A 58 0.90 13.84 -8.53
N VAL A 59 1.99 13.77 -7.78
CA VAL A 59 1.98 13.99 -6.33
C VAL A 59 3.09 14.96 -5.97
N GLN A 60 2.80 15.86 -5.04
CA GLN A 60 3.74 16.86 -4.58
C GLN A 60 3.47 17.24 -3.12
N SER A 61 4.50 17.56 -2.36
CA SER A 61 4.33 18.28 -1.09
C SER A 61 4.35 19.79 -1.30
N GLU A 62 3.45 20.53 -0.64
CA GLU A 62 3.44 22.01 -0.71
C GLU A 62 4.68 22.62 -0.07
N GLN A 63 5.29 21.90 0.86
CA GLN A 63 6.42 22.33 1.67
C GLN A 63 7.45 21.21 1.81
N ALA A 64 8.66 21.56 2.21
CA ALA A 64 9.72 20.59 2.48
C ALA A 64 9.26 19.62 3.58
N ILE A 65 9.51 18.34 3.37
CA ILE A 65 9.16 17.30 4.33
C ILE A 65 10.27 17.22 5.37
N GLY A 66 9.90 17.28 6.65
CA GLY A 66 10.83 17.20 7.77
C GLY A 66 10.23 16.43 8.95
N GLY A 67 11.10 15.93 9.81
CA GLY A 67 10.67 15.35 11.09
C GLY A 67 9.96 16.39 11.95
N ASN A 68 8.94 15.95 12.70
CA ASN A 68 8.20 16.75 13.69
C ASN A 68 7.41 17.95 13.13
N GLN A 69 7.21 18.04 11.83
CA GLN A 69 6.41 19.10 11.22
C GLN A 69 5.23 18.52 10.45
N LEU A 70 4.11 19.24 10.51
CA LEU A 70 2.99 18.96 9.63
C LEU A 70 3.29 19.52 8.25
N PHE A 71 3.00 18.74 7.23
CA PHE A 71 3.09 19.14 5.84
C PHE A 71 1.83 18.71 5.09
N THR A 72 1.67 19.26 3.89
CA THR A 72 0.53 18.96 3.03
C THR A 72 1.03 18.25 1.80
N VAL A 73 0.37 17.15 1.44
CA VAL A 73 0.59 16.46 0.17
C VAL A 73 -0.63 16.70 -0.72
N LEU A 74 -0.34 17.12 -1.94
CA LEU A 74 -1.29 17.29 -3.03
C LEU A 74 -1.12 16.10 -3.98
N LEU A 75 -2.25 15.56 -4.44
CA LEU A 75 -2.29 14.57 -5.49
C LEU A 75 -3.28 15.02 -6.56
N LYS A 76 -2.85 14.90 -7.82
CA LYS A 76 -3.65 15.19 -9.01
C LYS A 76 -3.89 13.90 -9.78
N GLY A 77 -5.15 13.66 -10.12
CA GLY A 77 -5.63 12.51 -10.86
C GLY A 77 -7.07 12.15 -10.51
N SER A 78 -7.76 11.50 -11.44
CA SER A 78 -9.12 11.01 -11.24
C SER A 78 -9.11 9.74 -10.39
N ALA A 79 -9.78 9.79 -9.23
CA ALA A 79 -9.92 8.69 -8.29
C ALA A 79 -11.28 8.77 -7.58
N LYS A 80 -11.67 7.72 -6.87
CA LYS A 80 -12.80 7.76 -5.91
C LYS A 80 -12.32 7.86 -4.47
N GLN A 81 -11.18 7.25 -4.17
CA GLN A 81 -10.57 7.25 -2.86
C GLN A 81 -9.05 7.26 -2.98
N VAL A 82 -8.42 8.11 -2.18
CA VAL A 82 -6.96 8.20 -2.06
C VAL A 82 -6.56 8.12 -0.60
N LEU A 83 -5.64 7.21 -0.31
CA LEU A 83 -5.03 6.99 1.00
C LEU A 83 -3.51 7.11 0.86
N GLY A 84 -2.85 7.62 1.90
CA GLY A 84 -1.40 7.66 1.96
C GLY A 84 -0.91 7.18 3.32
N SER A 85 0.22 6.49 3.35
CA SER A 85 0.90 6.09 4.58
C SER A 85 2.41 6.22 4.41
N TRP A 86 3.11 6.42 5.53
CA TRP A 86 4.54 6.66 5.54
C TRP A 86 5.24 5.46 6.16
N GLN A 87 6.19 4.87 5.45
CA GLN A 87 6.95 3.73 5.93
C GLN A 87 8.44 3.99 5.77
N MET A 88 9.26 3.21 6.45
CA MET A 88 10.67 3.11 6.12
C MET A 88 10.93 1.75 5.50
N GLN A 89 11.95 1.65 4.65
CA GLN A 89 12.27 0.38 4.00
C GLN A 89 12.47 -0.73 5.05
N GLY A 90 11.70 -1.82 4.92
CA GLY A 90 11.78 -2.97 5.83
C GLY A 90 11.27 -2.73 7.25
N MET A 91 10.52 -1.66 7.51
CA MET A 91 9.99 -1.32 8.83
C MET A 91 8.52 -0.89 8.74
N ASP A 92 7.65 -1.59 9.47
CA ASP A 92 6.28 -1.19 9.69
C ASP A 92 6.23 -0.12 10.78
N MET A 93 5.72 1.07 10.42
CA MET A 93 5.62 2.22 11.30
C MET A 93 4.28 2.29 12.06
N GLY A 94 3.49 1.21 12.00
CA GLY A 94 2.19 1.11 12.64
C GLY A 94 1.12 1.99 11.96
N PRO A 95 0.01 2.28 12.65
CA PRO A 95 -1.09 3.05 12.08
C PRO A 95 -0.68 4.50 11.77
N ASN A 96 -0.43 4.81 10.50
CA ASN A 96 -0.17 6.18 10.03
C ASN A 96 -0.83 6.48 8.67
N GLN A 97 -2.02 5.91 8.47
CA GLN A 97 -2.78 6.10 7.26
C GLN A 97 -3.55 7.42 7.28
N TYR A 98 -3.37 8.21 6.24
CA TYR A 98 -4.01 9.48 6.02
C TYR A 98 -4.99 9.36 4.84
N ARG A 99 -6.21 9.84 5.03
CA ARG A 99 -7.19 9.98 3.96
C ARG A 99 -7.02 11.33 3.28
N PHE A 100 -6.94 11.33 1.96
CA PHE A 100 -6.97 12.58 1.21
C PHE A 100 -8.41 13.07 1.05
N ILE A 101 -8.58 14.38 1.17
CA ILE A 101 -9.83 15.09 0.94
C ILE A 101 -9.82 15.60 -0.50
N GLN A 102 -10.95 15.43 -1.20
CA GLN A 102 -11.09 15.86 -2.59
C GLN A 102 -11.31 17.38 -2.67
N GLU A 103 -10.56 18.08 -3.55
CA GLU A 103 -10.57 19.53 -3.77
C GLU A 103 -10.84 19.89 -5.25
N GLY A 104 -11.87 19.28 -5.82
CA GLY A 104 -12.26 19.42 -7.23
C GLY A 104 -12.43 18.07 -7.92
N SER A 105 -12.52 18.06 -9.24
CA SER A 105 -12.74 16.83 -10.02
C SER A 105 -11.58 15.85 -9.93
N ASP A 106 -10.34 16.34 -9.83
CA ASP A 106 -9.11 15.56 -10.00
C ASP A 106 -8.00 15.99 -9.02
N ARG A 107 -8.35 16.69 -7.95
CA ARG A 107 -7.39 17.17 -6.95
C ARG A 107 -7.71 16.63 -5.58
N TRP A 108 -6.66 16.26 -4.86
CA TRP A 108 -6.73 15.62 -3.57
C TRP A 108 -5.69 16.26 -2.65
N ARG A 109 -6.04 16.46 -1.39
CA ARG A 109 -5.16 17.05 -0.38
C ARG A 109 -5.19 16.25 0.92
N ALA A 110 -4.03 16.03 1.52
CA ALA A 110 -3.94 15.50 2.88
C ALA A 110 -2.90 16.29 3.68
N LYS A 111 -3.25 16.62 4.93
CA LYS A 111 -2.29 17.13 5.92
C LYS A 111 -1.75 15.95 6.72
N MET A 112 -0.43 15.82 6.79
CA MET A 112 0.28 14.64 7.27
C MET A 112 1.43 15.04 8.20
N ALA A 113 1.88 14.11 9.03
CA ALA A 113 3.12 14.18 9.78
C ALA A 113 3.97 12.93 9.50
N LEU A 114 5.30 13.08 9.47
CA LEU A 114 6.16 11.90 9.52
C LEU A 114 6.06 11.27 10.93
N PRO A 115 5.97 9.93 11.01
CA PRO A 115 6.10 9.27 12.30
C PRO A 115 7.50 9.52 12.88
N MET A 116 7.62 9.57 14.20
CA MET A 116 8.89 9.84 14.88
C MET A 116 9.92 8.77 14.50
N CYS A 117 11.00 9.20 13.84
CA CYS A 117 12.12 8.32 13.48
C CYS A 117 13.25 8.52 14.48
N THR A 118 13.43 7.57 15.40
CA THR A 118 14.54 7.57 16.37
C THR A 118 15.86 7.07 15.77
N ALA A 119 15.82 6.51 14.55
CA ALA A 119 16.94 5.82 13.92
C ALA A 119 17.75 6.66 12.92
N SER A 120 17.49 7.97 12.78
CA SER A 120 18.17 8.88 11.84
C SER A 120 18.22 8.39 10.38
N ARG A 121 17.25 7.56 9.98
CA ARG A 121 17.13 6.99 8.63
C ARG A 121 16.49 7.96 7.65
N GLN A 122 16.83 7.80 6.36
CA GLN A 122 16.42 8.69 5.27
C GLN A 122 15.69 7.96 4.13
N ASP A 123 15.60 6.63 4.21
CA ASP A 123 14.99 5.74 3.22
C ASP A 123 13.50 5.56 3.47
N TRP A 124 12.79 6.65 3.21
CA TRP A 124 11.35 6.75 3.35
C TRP A 124 10.64 6.18 2.14
N LEU A 125 9.53 5.49 2.40
CA LEU A 125 8.57 5.03 1.42
C LEU A 125 7.25 5.74 1.68
N PHE A 126 6.76 6.50 0.70
CA PHE A 126 5.39 7.01 0.73
C PHE A 126 4.50 6.05 -0.05
N VAL A 127 3.65 5.34 0.67
CA VAL A 127 2.74 4.35 0.11
C VAL A 127 1.44 5.06 -0.22
N VAL A 128 1.06 5.07 -1.49
CA VAL A 128 -0.17 5.71 -1.95
C VAL A 128 -1.11 4.63 -2.46
N THR A 129 -2.31 4.57 -1.90
CA THR A 129 -3.38 3.69 -2.38
C THR A 129 -4.46 4.53 -3.05
N VAL A 130 -4.65 4.30 -4.36
CA VAL A 130 -5.72 4.91 -5.17
C VAL A 130 -6.67 3.80 -5.60
N ASP A 131 -7.95 3.91 -5.23
CA ASP A 131 -8.99 2.96 -5.63
C ASP A 131 -8.59 1.47 -5.49
N GLN A 132 -7.97 1.13 -4.35
CA GLN A 132 -7.46 -0.21 -3.97
C GLN A 132 -6.13 -0.63 -4.63
N GLN A 133 -5.53 0.22 -5.45
CA GLN A 133 -4.22 -0.02 -6.03
C GLN A 133 -3.15 0.75 -5.28
N THR A 134 -2.04 0.09 -5.00
CA THR A 134 -0.97 0.66 -4.20
C THR A 134 0.28 0.87 -5.04
N VAL A 135 0.92 2.02 -4.85
CA VAL A 135 2.26 2.34 -5.35
C VAL A 135 3.13 2.81 -4.19
N GLU A 136 4.40 2.46 -4.24
CA GLU A 136 5.43 2.94 -3.32
C GLU A 136 6.28 4.01 -4.00
N LEU A 137 6.34 5.19 -3.41
CA LEU A 137 7.25 6.24 -3.83
C LEU A 137 8.45 6.21 -2.91
N ALA A 138 9.65 5.99 -3.46
CA ALA A 138 10.89 5.95 -2.69
C ALA A 138 11.51 7.34 -2.62
N LEU A 139 11.62 7.89 -1.41
CA LEU A 139 12.07 9.26 -1.14
C LEU A 139 13.40 9.29 -0.42
N THR A 140 14.08 10.43 -0.53
CA THR A 140 15.27 10.74 0.27
C THR A 140 15.03 12.02 1.05
N ILE A 141 14.56 11.85 2.30
CA ILE A 141 14.24 12.99 3.16
C ILE A 141 15.45 13.29 4.04
N LYS A 142 15.99 14.50 3.92
CA LYS A 142 17.08 14.98 4.78
C LYS A 142 16.48 15.43 6.12
N ASN A 143 16.88 14.79 7.22
CA ASN A 143 16.63 15.35 8.55
C ASN A 143 17.41 16.67 8.65
N LYS A 144 16.69 17.78 8.84
CA LYS A 144 17.28 19.07 9.23
C LYS A 144 17.18 19.24 10.73
#